data_AF-A0A6C0QSI1-F1
#
_entry.id   AF-A0A6C0QSI1-F1
#
_cell.length_a   1.000
_cell.length_b   1.000
_cell.length_c   1.000
_cell.angle_alpha   90.00
_cell.angle_beta   90.00
_cell.angle_gamma   90.00
#
_symmetry.space_group_name_H-M   'P 1'
#
loop_
_entity.id
_entity.type
_entity.pdbx_description
1 polymer ?
#
loop_
_entity_poly.entity_id
_entity_poly.type
_entity_poly.pdbx_seq_one_letter_code
_entity_poly.pdbx_strand_id
1 'polypeptide(L)'
;MKYGISIDWKAHLSDMLRRSAVLLSMGKEMERKFQLSDMYDRAYGMLQKLFETISFTIRIEDLPRCLYILQSSMRGAEICYDYAPYTKEMIGMIAPCSGVILYKDNGTSIKYVGGCGDVRGISNIRLTDTNSYIARSYQLKQMTLSYTELKQVFYFCLPKGKYVITFHFPADASWDENKFNTYHHEALHGIIKHNMMMLQVIDVLIGGLMGER
;
A
#
# COMPACT_ATOMS: atom_id res chain seq x y z
N MET A 1 47.85 10.32 45.99
CA MET A 1 46.71 11.26 46.07
C MET A 1 45.68 10.88 45.02
N LYS A 2 44.48 10.45 45.41
CA LYS A 2 43.37 10.18 44.47
C LYS A 2 42.52 11.44 44.39
N TYR A 3 42.50 12.10 43.23
CA TYR A 3 41.60 13.21 42.95
C TYR A 3 40.19 12.67 42.79
N GLY A 4 39.32 12.90 43.78
CA GLY A 4 37.89 12.62 43.66
C GLY A 4 37.25 13.68 42.77
N ILE A 5 36.70 13.27 41.63
CA ILE A 5 35.88 14.16 40.81
C ILE A 5 34.61 14.45 41.60
N SER A 6 34.42 15.72 41.99
CA SER A 6 33.20 16.21 42.62
C SER A 6 32.06 16.12 41.61
N ILE A 7 31.22 15.09 41.74
CA ILE A 7 29.99 14.98 40.95
C ILE A 7 29.06 16.12 41.40
N ASP A 8 28.72 17.02 40.50
CA ASP A 8 27.66 18.00 40.74
C ASP A 8 26.31 17.29 40.75
N TRP A 9 25.95 16.79 41.92
CA TRP A 9 24.72 16.06 42.16
C TRP A 9 23.49 16.89 41.83
N LYS A 10 23.55 18.21 41.95
CA LYS A 10 22.41 19.09 41.66
C LYS A 10 22.16 19.17 40.15
N ALA A 11 23.22 19.33 39.36
CA ALA A 11 23.12 19.27 37.90
C ALA A 11 22.65 17.89 37.43
N HIS A 12 23.20 16.81 38.00
CA HIS A 12 22.85 15.44 37.62
C HIS A 12 21.39 15.07 37.94
N LEU A 13 20.90 15.40 39.14
CA LEU A 13 19.50 15.19 39.53
C LEU A 13 18.53 16.03 38.70
N SER A 14 18.89 17.26 38.38
CA SER A 14 18.07 18.14 37.52
C SER A 14 17.95 17.60 36.10
N ASP A 15 19.04 17.08 35.53
CA ASP A 15 19.03 16.47 34.20
C ASP A 15 18.24 15.15 34.18
N MET A 16 18.40 14.32 35.21
CA MET A 16 17.58 13.12 35.43
C MET A 16 16.09 13.45 35.50
N LEU A 17 15.68 14.41 36.34
CA LEU A 17 14.28 14.82 36.47
C LEU A 17 13.71 15.39 35.17
N ARG A 18 14.52 16.14 34.41
CA ARG A 18 14.15 16.66 33.09
C ARG A 18 13.91 15.53 32.09
N ARG A 19 14.81 14.54 32.03
CA ARG A 19 14.65 13.35 31.18
C ARG A 19 13.44 12.54 31.60
N SER A 20 13.21 12.34 32.91
CA SER A 20 12.03 11.65 33.43
C SER A 20 10.73 12.37 33.09
N ALA A 21 10.69 13.71 33.16
CA ALA A 21 9.52 14.50 32.78
C ALA A 21 9.18 14.35 31.29
N VAL A 22 10.20 14.36 30.41
CA VAL A 22 10.05 14.11 28.98
C VAL A 22 9.57 12.68 28.71
N LEU A 23 10.13 11.68 29.40
CA LEU A 23 9.69 10.28 29.25
C LEU A 23 8.25 10.07 29.75
N LEU A 24 7.84 10.77 30.80
CA LEU A 24 6.45 10.73 31.30
C LEU A 24 5.47 11.37 30.33
N SER A 25 5.83 12.49 29.67
CA SER A 25 4.98 13.07 28.63
C SER A 25 4.88 12.15 27.41
N MET A 26 6.00 11.53 27.00
CA MET A 26 6.02 10.52 25.95
C MET A 26 5.20 9.28 26.31
N GLY A 27 5.24 8.82 27.58
CA GLY A 27 4.45 7.68 28.06
C GLY A 27 2.94 7.91 27.90
N LYS A 28 2.46 9.11 28.27
CA LYS A 28 1.05 9.50 28.08
C LYS A 28 0.65 9.58 26.60
N GLU A 29 1.54 10.09 25.75
CA GLU A 29 1.30 10.11 24.30
C GLU A 29 1.28 8.70 23.70
N MET A 30 2.17 7.82 24.16
CA MET A 30 2.25 6.43 23.72
C MET A 30 1.01 5.64 24.13
N GLU A 31 0.52 5.85 25.35
CA GLU A 31 -0.73 5.24 25.84
C GLU A 31 -1.94 5.70 25.02
N ARG A 32 -2.04 6.99 24.69
CA ARG A 32 -3.08 7.49 23.77
C ARG A 32 -2.97 6.87 22.38
N LYS A 33 -1.76 6.76 21.83
CA LYS A 33 -1.53 6.11 20.52
C LYS A 33 -1.95 4.65 20.55
N PHE A 34 -1.66 3.95 21.65
CA PHE A 34 -2.05 2.55 21.84
C PHE A 34 -3.57 2.40 21.91
N GLN A 35 -4.26 3.22 22.70
CA GLN A 35 -5.73 3.24 22.76
C GLN A 35 -6.38 3.55 21.41
N LEU A 36 -5.80 4.49 20.66
CA LEU A 36 -6.26 4.84 19.33
C LEU A 36 -6.06 3.67 18.34
N SER A 37 -4.91 2.99 18.40
CA SER A 37 -4.62 1.80 17.59
C SER A 37 -5.63 0.68 17.85
N ASP A 38 -5.88 0.36 19.12
CA ASP A 38 -6.83 -0.66 19.55
C ASP A 38 -8.28 -0.33 19.11
N MET A 39 -8.65 0.97 19.12
CA MET A 39 -9.92 1.42 18.56
C MET A 39 -9.99 1.22 17.04
N TYR A 40 -8.91 1.51 16.30
CA TYR A 40 -8.83 1.26 14.85
C TYR A 40 -8.89 -0.23 14.53
N ASP A 41 -8.20 -1.08 15.28
CA ASP A 41 -8.20 -2.54 15.07
C ASP A 41 -9.60 -3.13 15.28
N ARG A 42 -10.33 -2.66 16.31
CA ARG A 42 -11.73 -3.02 16.51
C ARG A 42 -12.64 -2.54 15.38
N ALA A 43 -12.52 -1.28 14.98
CA ALA A 43 -13.34 -0.71 13.90
C ALA A 43 -13.08 -1.45 12.59
N TYR A 44 -11.82 -1.78 12.31
CA TYR A 44 -11.39 -2.57 11.16
C TYR A 44 -12.00 -3.98 11.18
N GLY A 45 -11.88 -4.71 12.30
CA GLY A 45 -12.47 -6.04 12.43
C GLY A 45 -14.00 -6.04 12.27
N MET A 46 -14.68 -4.97 12.72
CA MET A 46 -16.11 -4.79 12.51
C MET A 46 -16.46 -4.51 11.04
N LEU A 47 -15.75 -3.59 10.40
CA LEU A 47 -15.96 -3.25 8.98
C LEU A 47 -15.71 -4.46 8.08
N GLN A 48 -14.69 -5.27 8.39
CA GLN A 48 -14.42 -6.50 7.66
C GLN A 48 -15.61 -7.48 7.72
N LYS A 49 -16.19 -7.70 8.92
CA LYS A 49 -17.38 -8.56 9.08
C LYS A 49 -18.61 -8.01 8.36
N LEU A 50 -18.79 -6.69 8.35
CA LEU A 50 -19.87 -6.03 7.60
C LEU A 50 -19.67 -6.22 6.09
N PHE A 51 -18.44 -6.07 5.59
CA PHE A 51 -18.11 -6.30 4.19
C PHE A 51 -18.22 -7.77 3.75
N GLU A 52 -18.15 -8.71 4.68
CA GLU A 52 -18.45 -10.13 4.40
C GLU A 52 -19.95 -10.39 4.23
N THR A 53 -20.81 -9.57 4.86
CA THR A 53 -22.28 -9.74 4.83
C THR A 53 -22.99 -8.88 3.80
N ILE A 54 -22.39 -7.77 3.38
CA ILE A 54 -22.96 -6.86 2.38
C ILE A 54 -22.62 -7.36 0.98
N SER A 55 -23.66 -7.67 0.19
CA SER A 55 -23.57 -7.82 -1.25
C SER A 55 -24.18 -6.59 -1.92
N PHE A 56 -23.46 -5.95 -2.82
CA PHE A 56 -23.98 -4.86 -3.65
C PHE A 56 -23.60 -5.11 -5.11
N THR A 57 -24.49 -4.72 -6.01
CA THR A 57 -24.22 -4.76 -7.45
C THR A 57 -23.85 -3.35 -7.91
N ILE A 58 -22.65 -3.19 -8.46
CA ILE A 58 -22.24 -1.91 -9.07
C ILE A 58 -22.79 -1.84 -10.49
N ARG A 59 -23.48 -0.76 -10.82
CA ARG A 59 -23.86 -0.48 -12.20
C ARG A 59 -22.63 -0.08 -13.00
N ILE A 60 -22.52 -0.55 -14.24
CA ILE A 60 -21.37 -0.26 -15.12
C ILE A 60 -21.19 1.26 -15.32
N GLU A 61 -22.29 2.02 -15.34
CA GLU A 61 -22.30 3.49 -15.44
C GLU A 61 -21.55 4.19 -14.30
N ASP A 62 -21.54 3.60 -13.10
CA ASP A 62 -20.88 4.15 -11.92
C ASP A 62 -19.41 3.74 -11.83
N LEU A 63 -18.96 2.80 -12.66
CA LEU A 63 -17.60 2.23 -12.61
C LEU A 63 -16.51 3.31 -12.70
N PRO A 64 -16.54 4.29 -13.63
CA PRO A 64 -15.51 5.33 -13.70
C PRO A 64 -15.38 6.14 -12.40
N ARG A 65 -16.52 6.43 -11.74
CA ARG A 65 -16.55 7.14 -10.46
C ARG A 65 -15.96 6.29 -9.35
N CYS A 66 -16.29 5.00 -9.29
CA CYS A 66 -15.69 4.07 -8.35
C CYS A 66 -14.17 3.99 -8.53
N LEU A 67 -13.69 3.85 -9.76
CA LEU A 67 -12.25 3.79 -10.06
C LEU A 67 -11.55 5.10 -9.65
N TYR A 68 -12.16 6.26 -9.86
CA TYR A 68 -11.60 7.54 -9.42
C TYR A 68 -11.50 7.65 -7.89
N ILE A 69 -12.52 7.19 -7.16
CA ILE A 69 -12.49 7.15 -5.69
C ILE A 69 -11.35 6.22 -5.22
N LEU A 70 -11.20 5.07 -5.86
CA LEU A 70 -10.08 4.15 -5.56
C LEU A 70 -8.73 4.82 -5.82
N GLN A 71 -8.54 5.42 -7.00
CA GLN A 71 -7.31 6.10 -7.38
C GLN A 71 -6.93 7.19 -6.36
N SER A 72 -7.86 8.08 -6.02
CA SER A 72 -7.63 9.19 -5.09
C SER A 72 -7.40 8.75 -3.64
N SER A 73 -7.84 7.55 -3.28
CA SER A 73 -7.67 6.99 -1.92
C SER A 73 -6.38 6.19 -1.76
N MET A 74 -5.77 5.72 -2.85
CA MET A 74 -4.55 4.93 -2.82
C MET A 74 -3.31 5.82 -2.63
N ARG A 75 -2.67 5.66 -1.48
CA ARG A 75 -1.51 6.44 -1.05
C ARG A 75 -0.21 5.82 -1.53
N GLY A 76 0.78 6.69 -1.70
CA GLY A 76 2.16 6.31 -1.89
C GLY A 76 2.77 5.77 -0.60
N ALA A 77 4.06 5.48 -0.64
CA ALA A 77 4.80 4.98 0.51
C ALA A 77 6.27 5.43 0.47
N GLU A 78 6.83 5.69 1.64
CA GLU A 78 8.28 5.73 1.83
C GLU A 78 8.75 4.29 2.02
N ILE A 79 9.69 3.86 1.17
CA ILE A 79 10.23 2.51 1.21
C ILE A 79 11.50 2.57 2.05
N CYS A 80 11.46 1.86 3.18
CA CYS A 80 12.58 1.78 4.10
C CYS A 80 13.05 0.33 4.22
N TYR A 81 14.37 0.15 4.33
CA TYR A 81 14.98 -1.14 4.65
C TYR A 81 15.36 -1.15 6.14
N ASP A 82 14.88 -2.16 6.84
CA ASP A 82 15.11 -2.31 8.28
C ASP A 82 16.36 -3.20 8.50
N TYR A 83 17.52 -2.60 8.76
CA TYR A 83 18.74 -3.34 9.08
C TYR A 83 18.72 -3.90 10.52
N ALA A 84 18.05 -3.19 11.43
CA ALA A 84 17.94 -3.52 12.86
C ALA A 84 16.69 -2.81 13.45
N PRO A 85 16.24 -3.15 14.68
CA PRO A 85 15.01 -2.60 15.27
C PRO A 85 14.95 -1.06 15.34
N TYR A 86 16.10 -0.39 15.31
CA TYR A 86 16.23 1.06 15.44
C TYR A 86 16.96 1.74 14.27
N THR A 87 17.34 0.98 13.24
CA THR A 87 18.09 1.52 12.09
C THR A 87 17.31 1.24 10.81
N LYS A 88 16.81 2.32 10.20
CA LYS A 88 16.09 2.31 8.94
C LYS A 88 16.86 3.11 7.91
N GLU A 89 17.07 2.57 6.73
CA GLU A 89 17.56 3.32 5.59
C GLU A 89 16.41 3.60 4.63
N MET A 90 16.28 4.86 4.20
CA MET A 90 15.31 5.23 3.18
C MET A 90 15.84 4.77 1.81
N ILE A 91 15.16 3.81 1.21
CA ILE A 91 15.49 3.27 -0.11
C ILE A 91 14.95 4.20 -1.19
N GLY A 92 13.72 4.68 -1.05
CA GLY A 92 13.12 5.60 -2.01
C GLY A 92 11.66 5.87 -1.71
N MET A 93 11.02 6.67 -2.56
CA MET A 93 9.64 7.07 -2.43
C MET A 93 8.80 6.55 -3.60
N ILE A 94 7.59 6.12 -3.29
CA ILE A 94 6.54 5.83 -4.25
C ILE A 94 5.47 6.91 -4.08
N ALA A 95 5.18 7.67 -5.13
CA ALA A 95 4.18 8.72 -5.09
C ALA A 95 2.75 8.14 -5.01
N PRO A 96 1.73 8.94 -4.62
CA PRO A 96 0.34 8.51 -4.65
C PRO A 96 -0.11 7.98 -6.02
N CYS A 97 -1.14 7.13 -6.01
CA CYS A 97 -1.64 6.51 -7.23
C CYS A 97 -2.09 7.60 -8.23
N SER A 98 -1.64 7.48 -9.48
CA SER A 98 -1.92 8.42 -10.56
C SER A 98 -3.00 7.92 -11.53
N GLY A 99 -3.23 6.60 -11.55
CA GLY A 99 -4.20 6.00 -12.45
C GLY A 99 -4.55 4.57 -12.08
N VAL A 100 -5.74 4.16 -12.47
CA VAL A 100 -6.29 2.84 -12.18
C VAL A 100 -6.95 2.29 -13.42
N ILE A 101 -6.72 1.01 -13.70
CA ILE A 101 -7.32 0.33 -14.84
C ILE A 101 -7.92 -0.99 -14.36
N LEU A 102 -9.15 -1.27 -14.79
CA LEU A 102 -9.82 -2.53 -14.59
C LEU A 102 -9.87 -3.31 -15.89
N TYR A 103 -9.50 -4.59 -15.79
CA TYR A 103 -9.60 -5.54 -16.87
C TYR A 103 -10.45 -6.74 -16.48
N LYS A 104 -11.01 -7.42 -17.49
CA LYS A 104 -11.83 -8.62 -17.35
C LYS A 104 -11.42 -9.71 -18.34
N ASP A 105 -11.29 -10.92 -17.84
CA ASP A 105 -11.07 -12.13 -18.62
C ASP A 105 -12.30 -12.52 -19.46
N ASN A 106 -12.05 -12.91 -20.70
CA ASN A 106 -13.03 -13.46 -21.64
C ASN A 106 -12.76 -14.92 -22.03
N GLY A 107 -11.83 -15.59 -21.34
CA GLY A 107 -11.42 -16.99 -21.54
C GLY A 107 -10.12 -17.13 -22.33
N THR A 108 -9.81 -16.20 -23.24
CA THR A 108 -8.57 -16.23 -24.06
C THR A 108 -7.64 -15.05 -23.78
N SER A 109 -8.22 -13.96 -23.29
CA SER A 109 -7.54 -12.69 -23.14
C SER A 109 -8.23 -11.84 -22.07
N ILE A 110 -7.46 -10.92 -21.51
CA ILE A 110 -7.89 -9.93 -20.53
C ILE A 110 -8.17 -8.63 -21.31
N LYS A 111 -9.44 -8.21 -21.30
CA LYS A 111 -9.92 -7.01 -21.99
C LYS A 111 -10.04 -5.83 -21.04
N TYR A 112 -9.72 -4.65 -21.54
CA TYR A 112 -9.97 -3.39 -20.84
C TYR A 112 -11.48 -3.19 -20.61
N VAL A 113 -11.86 -2.86 -19.37
CA VAL A 113 -13.25 -2.56 -18.99
C VAL A 113 -13.43 -1.07 -18.73
N GLY A 114 -12.47 -0.46 -18.02
CA GLY A 114 -12.52 0.95 -17.66
C GLY A 114 -11.25 1.38 -16.95
N GLY A 115 -11.06 2.68 -16.83
CA GLY A 115 -9.91 3.25 -16.16
C GLY A 115 -10.10 4.73 -15.85
N CYS A 116 -9.27 5.25 -14.97
CA CYS A 116 -9.24 6.66 -14.59
C CYS A 116 -7.79 7.14 -14.41
N GLY A 117 -7.59 8.45 -14.46
CA GLY A 117 -6.26 9.07 -14.55
C GLY A 117 -5.79 9.16 -15.99
N ASP A 118 -4.62 9.78 -16.21
CA ASP A 118 -4.00 9.90 -17.53
C ASP A 118 -3.27 8.60 -17.93
N VAL A 119 -4.00 7.49 -17.89
CA VAL A 119 -3.48 6.15 -18.17
C VAL A 119 -4.30 5.51 -19.28
N ARG A 120 -3.60 5.07 -20.34
CA ARG A 120 -4.22 4.35 -21.47
C ARG A 120 -4.06 2.85 -21.27
N GLY A 121 -5.18 2.16 -21.09
CA GLY A 121 -5.20 0.70 -21.02
C GLY A 121 -4.93 0.05 -22.36
N ILE A 122 -4.34 -1.15 -22.33
CA ILE A 122 -4.19 -1.97 -23.51
C ILE A 122 -5.54 -2.66 -23.76
N SER A 123 -6.14 -2.45 -24.93
CA SER A 123 -7.50 -2.91 -25.20
C SER A 123 -7.69 -4.42 -24.99
N ASN A 124 -6.69 -5.22 -25.37
CA ASN A 124 -6.72 -6.67 -25.26
C ASN A 124 -5.33 -7.25 -25.00
N ILE A 125 -5.18 -8.01 -23.92
CA ILE A 125 -3.94 -8.66 -23.51
C ILE A 125 -4.14 -10.17 -23.56
N ARG A 126 -3.34 -10.88 -24.35
CA ARG A 126 -3.44 -12.35 -24.40
C ARG A 126 -3.01 -12.94 -23.06
N LEU A 127 -3.74 -13.94 -22.58
CA LEU A 127 -3.38 -14.63 -21.34
C LEU A 127 -2.02 -15.32 -21.43
N THR A 128 -1.58 -15.70 -22.63
CA THR A 128 -0.29 -16.35 -22.88
C THR A 128 0.88 -15.37 -22.97
N ASP A 129 0.64 -14.06 -22.86
CA ASP A 129 1.70 -13.06 -22.93
C ASP A 129 2.47 -12.99 -21.60
N THR A 130 3.63 -13.65 -21.55
CA THR A 130 4.48 -13.72 -20.36
C THR A 130 5.17 -12.39 -20.04
N ASN A 131 5.23 -11.46 -20.99
CA ASN A 131 5.83 -10.13 -20.79
C ASN A 131 4.83 -9.14 -20.19
N SER A 132 3.53 -9.45 -20.27
CA SER A 132 2.51 -8.64 -19.64
C SER A 132 2.43 -8.92 -18.16
N TYR A 133 2.77 -7.91 -17.35
CA TYR A 133 2.63 -7.98 -15.90
C TYR A 133 1.17 -8.24 -15.46
N ILE A 134 0.19 -7.81 -16.26
CA ILE A 134 -1.25 -8.04 -16.03
C ILE A 134 -1.57 -9.52 -16.23
N ALA A 135 -1.18 -10.10 -17.38
CA ALA A 135 -1.41 -11.51 -17.67
C ALA A 135 -0.70 -12.40 -16.64
N ARG A 136 0.55 -12.06 -16.30
CA ARG A 136 1.32 -12.74 -15.25
C ARG A 136 0.61 -12.71 -13.89
N SER A 137 0.14 -11.54 -13.44
CA SER A 137 -0.60 -11.44 -12.17
C SER A 137 -1.86 -12.32 -12.17
N TYR A 138 -2.59 -12.34 -13.29
CA TYR A 138 -3.82 -13.11 -13.41
C TYR A 138 -3.55 -14.62 -13.36
N GLN A 139 -2.54 -15.08 -14.08
CA GLN A 139 -2.12 -16.49 -14.07
C GLN A 139 -1.67 -16.95 -12.68
N LEU A 140 -0.88 -16.12 -11.99
CA LEU A 140 -0.39 -16.43 -10.64
C LEU A 140 -1.50 -16.36 -9.59
N LYS A 141 -2.63 -15.70 -9.88
CA LYS A 141 -3.72 -15.42 -8.93
C LYS A 141 -3.21 -14.76 -7.64
N GLN A 142 -2.21 -13.91 -7.77
CA GLN A 142 -1.53 -13.25 -6.65
C GLN A 142 -1.33 -11.77 -6.95
N MET A 143 -1.28 -10.97 -5.89
CA MET A 143 -0.85 -9.58 -5.96
C MET A 143 0.58 -9.53 -6.49
N THR A 144 0.82 -8.69 -7.50
CA THR A 144 2.17 -8.49 -8.02
C THR A 144 2.47 -7.00 -8.11
N LEU A 145 3.75 -6.68 -7.94
CA LEU A 145 4.29 -5.37 -8.28
C LEU A 145 5.18 -5.53 -9.50
N SER A 146 5.14 -4.59 -10.42
CA SER A 146 6.06 -4.53 -11.56
C SER A 146 6.51 -3.09 -11.73
N TYR A 147 7.70 -2.89 -12.28
CA TYR A 147 8.27 -1.58 -12.49
C TYR A 147 8.67 -1.42 -13.95
N THR A 148 8.58 -0.19 -14.46
CA THR A 148 9.12 0.15 -15.77
C THR A 148 9.90 1.44 -15.67
N GLU A 149 11.22 1.34 -15.83
CA GLU A 149 12.14 2.47 -15.68
C GLU A 149 11.92 3.55 -16.74
N LEU A 150 11.61 3.18 -17.99
CA LEU A 150 11.28 4.12 -19.06
C LEU A 150 10.13 5.07 -18.69
N LYS A 151 9.17 4.57 -17.90
CA LYS A 151 7.99 5.33 -17.48
C LYS A 151 8.10 5.84 -16.05
N GLN A 152 9.08 5.39 -15.26
CA GLN A 152 9.19 5.65 -13.83
C GLN A 152 7.87 5.36 -13.10
N VAL A 153 7.27 4.20 -13.35
CA VAL A 153 5.97 3.82 -12.77
C VAL A 153 6.00 2.40 -12.25
N PHE A 154 5.45 2.22 -11.05
CA PHE A 154 5.08 0.95 -10.49
C PHE A 154 3.65 0.56 -10.88
N TYR A 155 3.48 -0.67 -11.32
CA TYR A 155 2.21 -1.30 -11.65
C TYR A 155 1.89 -2.34 -10.59
N PHE A 156 1.01 -1.98 -9.67
CA PHE A 156 0.50 -2.90 -8.65
C PHE A 156 -0.76 -3.57 -9.18
N CYS A 157 -0.71 -4.88 -9.39
CA CYS A 157 -1.82 -5.67 -9.94
C CYS A 157 -2.46 -6.52 -8.86
N LEU A 158 -3.79 -6.44 -8.77
CA LEU A 158 -4.61 -7.24 -7.88
C LEU A 158 -5.59 -8.07 -8.72
N PRO A 159 -5.29 -9.36 -8.96
CA PRO A 159 -6.22 -10.27 -9.61
C PRO A 159 -7.30 -10.74 -8.63
N LYS A 160 -8.55 -10.77 -9.08
CA LYS A 160 -9.69 -11.28 -8.32
C LYS A 160 -10.75 -11.87 -9.24
N GLY A 161 -11.00 -13.17 -9.11
CA GLY A 161 -11.94 -13.87 -9.99
C GLY A 161 -11.54 -13.73 -11.46
N LYS A 162 -12.45 -13.19 -12.28
CA LYS A 162 -12.22 -12.89 -13.71
C LYS A 162 -11.65 -11.49 -13.94
N TYR A 163 -11.35 -10.73 -12.91
CA TYR A 163 -10.93 -9.33 -13.03
C TYR A 163 -9.48 -9.15 -12.59
N VAL A 164 -8.81 -8.15 -13.16
CA VAL A 164 -7.53 -7.63 -12.68
C VAL A 164 -7.65 -6.13 -12.59
N ILE A 165 -7.40 -5.58 -11.41
CA ILE A 165 -7.26 -4.14 -11.23
C ILE A 165 -5.78 -3.79 -11.13
N THR A 166 -5.35 -2.77 -11.87
CA THR A 166 -3.97 -2.29 -11.90
C THR A 166 -3.93 -0.85 -11.40
N PHE A 167 -3.08 -0.59 -10.42
CA PHE A 167 -2.81 0.73 -9.87
C PHE A 167 -1.44 1.22 -10.33
N HIS A 168 -1.37 2.47 -10.77
CA HIS A 168 -0.18 3.09 -11.33
C HIS A 168 0.38 4.08 -10.33
N PHE A 169 1.52 3.77 -9.73
CA PHE A 169 2.19 4.64 -8.76
C PHE A 169 3.46 5.22 -9.39
N PRO A 170 3.57 6.54 -9.57
CA PRO A 170 4.81 7.15 -10.04
C PRO A 170 5.95 6.87 -9.05
N ALA A 171 7.09 6.49 -9.59
CA ALA A 171 8.33 6.35 -8.85
C ALA A 171 9.04 7.70 -8.77
N ASP A 172 9.81 7.92 -7.71
CA ASP A 172 10.81 8.98 -7.75
C ASP A 172 11.96 8.63 -8.73
N ALA A 173 12.75 9.63 -9.11
CA ALA A 173 13.84 9.47 -10.07
C ALA A 173 15.02 8.61 -9.55
N SER A 174 14.99 8.16 -8.30
CA SER A 174 16.04 7.31 -7.72
C SER A 174 15.84 5.83 -8.02
N TRP A 175 14.72 5.46 -8.66
CA TRP A 175 14.41 4.08 -9.01
C TRP A 175 14.93 3.69 -10.40
N ASP A 176 15.70 2.61 -10.43
CA ASP A 176 16.07 1.88 -11.64
C ASP A 176 15.61 0.41 -11.52
N GLU A 177 15.71 -0.35 -12.61
CA GLU A 177 15.31 -1.76 -12.61
C GLU A 177 16.10 -2.61 -11.60
N ASN A 178 17.38 -2.30 -11.38
CA ASN A 178 18.22 -3.05 -10.44
C ASN A 178 17.75 -2.86 -9.00
N LYS A 179 17.52 -1.61 -8.60
CA LYS A 179 17.01 -1.22 -7.29
C LYS A 179 15.62 -1.79 -7.05
N PHE A 180 14.75 -1.76 -8.05
CA PHE A 180 13.45 -2.43 -7.96
C PHE A 180 13.60 -3.93 -7.72
N ASN A 181 14.49 -4.62 -8.45
CA ASN A 181 14.70 -6.05 -8.28
C ASN A 181 15.27 -6.40 -6.90
N THR A 182 16.17 -5.56 -6.36
CA THR A 182 16.74 -5.75 -5.01
C THR A 182 15.71 -5.52 -3.91
N TYR A 183 14.91 -4.45 -4.00
CA TYR A 183 13.97 -4.02 -2.96
C TYR A 183 12.50 -4.28 -3.31
N HIS A 184 12.27 -5.30 -4.15
CA HIS A 184 10.94 -5.63 -4.67
C HIS A 184 9.94 -5.91 -3.53
N HIS A 185 10.40 -6.67 -2.52
CA HIS A 185 9.57 -7.09 -1.41
C HIS A 185 9.18 -5.90 -0.53
N GLU A 186 10.13 -5.02 -0.24
CA GLU A 186 9.96 -3.82 0.56
C GLU A 186 9.03 -2.82 -0.14
N ALA A 187 9.17 -2.66 -1.46
CA ALA A 187 8.29 -1.82 -2.26
C ALA A 187 6.84 -2.35 -2.25
N LEU A 188 6.65 -3.64 -2.50
CA LEU A 188 5.33 -4.28 -2.44
C LEU A 188 4.72 -4.19 -1.04
N HIS A 189 5.51 -4.48 0.00
CA HIS A 189 5.08 -4.39 1.39
C HIS A 189 4.69 -2.95 1.76
N GLY A 190 5.47 -1.95 1.33
CA GLY A 190 5.18 -0.54 1.53
C GLY A 190 3.81 -0.15 0.96
N ILE A 191 3.54 -0.51 -0.30
CA ILE A 191 2.23 -0.25 -0.94
C ILE A 191 1.10 -0.93 -0.15
N ILE A 192 1.25 -2.21 0.21
CA ILE A 192 0.20 -2.96 0.93
C ILE A 192 -0.06 -2.33 2.31
N LYS A 193 0.99 -2.08 3.09
CA LYS A 193 0.91 -1.57 4.46
C LYS A 193 0.19 -0.22 4.51
N HIS A 194 0.49 0.68 3.58
CA HIS A 194 -0.11 2.01 3.53
C HIS A 194 -1.56 2.01 2.98
N ASN A 195 -1.98 0.93 2.32
CA ASN A 195 -3.27 0.86 1.63
C ASN A 195 -4.17 -0.31 2.09
N MET A 196 -3.85 -0.96 3.21
CA MET A 196 -4.51 -2.21 3.65
C MET A 196 -6.05 -2.11 3.70
N MET A 197 -6.61 -1.02 4.25
CA MET A 197 -8.07 -0.81 4.28
C MET A 197 -8.66 -0.67 2.87
N MET A 198 -7.98 0.05 1.98
CA MET A 198 -8.45 0.23 0.60
C MET A 198 -8.42 -1.09 -0.17
N LEU A 199 -7.42 -1.95 0.05
CA LEU A 199 -7.36 -3.27 -0.56
C LEU A 199 -8.58 -4.14 -0.19
N GLN A 200 -9.06 -4.06 1.06
CA GLN A 200 -10.30 -4.73 1.45
C GLN A 200 -11.53 -4.16 0.75
N VAL A 201 -11.64 -2.83 0.65
CA VAL A 201 -12.75 -2.18 -0.08
C VAL A 201 -12.75 -2.62 -1.54
N ILE A 202 -11.58 -2.69 -2.18
CA ILE A 202 -11.43 -3.15 -3.56
C ILE A 202 -11.90 -4.60 -3.71
N ASP A 203 -11.56 -5.46 -2.76
CA ASP A 203 -11.99 -6.86 -2.75
C ASP A 203 -13.52 -7.01 -2.76
N VAL A 204 -14.23 -6.16 -2.01
CA VAL A 204 -15.70 -6.13 -1.99
C VAL A 204 -16.26 -5.52 -3.28
N LEU A 205 -15.67 -4.42 -3.77
CA LEU A 205 -16.10 -3.76 -5.01
C LEU A 205 -15.99 -4.69 -6.22
N ILE A 206 -14.87 -5.41 -6.36
CA ILE A 206 -14.70 -6.37 -7.45
C ILE A 206 -15.65 -7.56 -7.28
N GLY A 207 -15.89 -8.02 -6.05
CA GLY A 207 -16.93 -9.02 -5.78
C GLY A 207 -18.32 -8.56 -6.25
N GLY A 208 -18.69 -7.30 -5.97
CA GLY A 208 -19.94 -6.71 -6.44
C GLY A 208 -20.06 -6.56 -7.96
N LEU A 209 -18.94 -6.35 -8.66
CA LEU A 209 -18.86 -6.34 -10.13
C LEU A 209 -18.94 -7.73 -10.75
N MET A 210 -18.61 -8.78 -9.99
CA MET A 210 -18.75 -10.16 -10.44
C MET A 210 -20.22 -10.62 -10.41
N GLY A 211 -21.09 -9.97 -9.62
CA GLY A 211 -22.40 -10.52 -9.29
C GLY A 211 -22.31 -11.89 -8.59
N GLU A 212 -21.11 -12.26 -8.16
CA GLU A 212 -20.75 -13.53 -7.54
C GLU A 212 -20.36 -13.22 -6.09
N ARG A 213 -21.36 -13.20 -5.21
CA ARG A 213 -21.27 -13.65 -3.82
C ARG A 213 -22.62 -14.23 -3.41
#